data_AF-A0AAE1D423-F1
#
_entry.id   AF-A0AAE1D423-F1
#
_cell.length_a   1.000
_cell.length_b   1.000
_cell.length_c   1.000
_cell.angle_alpha   90.00
_cell.angle_beta   90.00
_cell.angle_gamma   90.00
#
_symmetry.space_group_name_H-M   'P 1'
#
loop_
_entity.id
_entity.type
_entity.pdbx_description
1 polymer ?
#
loop_
_entity_poly.entity_id
_entity_poly.type
_entity_poly.pdbx_seq_one_letter_code
_entity_poly.pdbx_strand_id
1 'polypeptide(L)'
;MLKHVSTRWLSIGKCLERLLTNWEPLKSFFKQEVADKTLAPNASKKASKILETLRSRSVCLYIMFLSYTIKLFDSFLTVNQSDSPKAHKMQNSCRKLIRDIRVRFVVPAAFGGGKVIEDVDYKSKYNLKHDKDLIIGEMSRVFIENKEI
;
A
#
# COMPACT_ATOMS: atom_id res chain seq x y z
N MET A 1 16.24 20.87 -22.01
CA MET A 1 16.11 19.41 -22.25
C MET A 1 15.49 18.79 -21.00
N LEU A 2 14.23 18.36 -21.05
CA LEU A 2 13.56 17.73 -19.90
C LEU A 2 14.12 16.31 -19.74
N LYS A 3 14.75 16.00 -18.60
CA LYS A 3 15.17 14.63 -18.27
C LYS A 3 13.92 13.78 -18.04
N HIS A 4 13.75 12.73 -18.83
CA HIS A 4 12.75 11.72 -18.56
C HIS A 4 13.12 10.97 -17.26
N VAL A 5 12.41 11.27 -16.17
CA VAL A 5 12.51 10.50 -14.93
C VAL A 5 11.54 9.34 -15.05
N SER A 6 12.05 8.14 -15.32
CA SER A 6 11.26 6.92 -15.21
C SER A 6 10.99 6.65 -13.72
N THR A 7 9.90 7.20 -13.21
CA THR A 7 9.42 6.91 -11.87
C THR A 7 9.05 5.43 -11.79
N ARG A 8 9.90 4.60 -11.17
CA ARG A 8 9.73 3.14 -11.08
C ARG A 8 8.63 2.72 -10.10
N TRP A 9 7.47 3.38 -10.12
CA TRP A 9 6.36 3.11 -9.20
C TRP A 9 5.83 1.68 -9.32
N LEU A 10 5.82 1.12 -10.54
CA LEU A 10 5.49 -0.29 -10.79
C LEU A 10 6.45 -1.29 -10.12
N SER A 11 7.65 -0.86 -9.71
CA SER A 11 8.60 -1.73 -9.00
C SER A 11 8.35 -1.81 -7.50
N ILE A 12 7.64 -0.83 -6.92
CA ILE A 12 7.39 -0.74 -5.48
C ILE A 12 6.52 -1.91 -5.02
N GLY A 13 5.49 -2.29 -5.79
CA GLY A 13 4.63 -3.42 -5.46
C GLY A 13 5.43 -4.72 -5.29
N LYS A 14 6.33 -5.02 -6.24
CA LYS A 14 7.23 -6.19 -6.19
C LYS A 14 8.18 -6.13 -5.00
N CYS A 15 8.65 -4.93 -4.63
CA CYS A 15 9.50 -4.75 -3.46
C CYS A 15 8.75 -5.06 -2.16
N LEU A 16 7.52 -4.55 -2.01
CA LEU A 16 6.67 -4.80 -0.85
C LEU A 16 6.32 -6.28 -0.71
N GLU A 17 6.01 -6.96 -1.81
CA GLU A 17 5.76 -8.40 -1.82
C GLU A 17 6.99 -9.19 -1.33
N ARG A 18 8.19 -8.88 -1.86
CA ARG A 18 9.44 -9.50 -1.40
C ARG A 18 9.72 -9.25 0.08
N LEU A 19 9.44 -8.03 0.55
CA LEU A 19 9.60 -7.66 1.95
C LEU A 19 8.68 -8.48 2.85
N LEU A 20 7.41 -8.68 2.46
CA LEU A 20 6.45 -9.50 3.20
C LEU A 20 6.81 -10.99 3.16
N THR A 21 7.20 -11.54 2.00
CA THR A 21 7.64 -12.94 1.89
C THR A 21 8.84 -13.25 2.78
N ASN A 22 9.74 -12.30 2.97
CA ASN A 22 10.94 -12.46 3.78
C ASN A 22 10.80 -11.84 5.18
N TRP A 23 9.59 -11.54 5.65
CA TRP A 23 9.39 -10.83 6.92
C TRP A 23 9.99 -11.57 8.13
N GLU A 24 9.68 -12.86 8.28
CA GLU A 24 10.24 -13.70 9.35
C GLU A 24 11.76 -13.92 9.20
N PRO A 25 12.29 -14.29 8.02
CA PRO A 25 13.73 -14.36 7.78
C PRO A 25 14.48 -13.07 8.15
N LEU A 26 13.94 -11.89 7.77
CA LEU A 26 14.56 -10.60 8.09
C LEU A 26 14.57 -10.34 9.59
N LYS A 27 13.48 -10.66 10.31
CA LYS A 27 13.47 -10.57 11.78
C LYS A 27 14.54 -11.46 12.42
N SER A 28 14.67 -12.70 11.94
CA SER A 28 15.69 -13.62 12.45
C SER A 28 17.12 -13.13 12.16
N PHE A 29 17.36 -12.67 10.93
CA PHE A 29 18.64 -12.13 10.50
C PHE A 29 19.05 -10.94 11.36
N PHE A 30 18.21 -9.91 11.47
CA PHE A 30 18.56 -8.73 12.27
C PHE A 30 18.63 -9.01 13.77
N LYS A 31 17.95 -10.05 14.27
CA LYS A 31 18.13 -10.52 15.65
C LYS A 31 19.54 -11.08 15.88
N GLN A 32 20.10 -11.79 14.91
CA GLN A 32 21.47 -12.31 14.96
C GLN A 32 22.50 -11.18 14.84
N GLU A 33 22.30 -10.25 13.89
CA GLU A 33 23.17 -9.08 13.70
C GLU A 33 23.26 -8.19 14.95
N VAL A 34 22.16 -8.02 15.68
CA VAL A 34 22.17 -7.25 16.94
C VAL A 34 22.90 -7.99 18.06
N ALA A 35 22.91 -9.32 18.03
CA ALA A 35 23.60 -10.15 19.03
C ALA A 35 25.11 -10.26 18.77
N ASP A 36 25.55 -10.06 17.53
CA ASP A 36 26.95 -10.11 17.14
C ASP A 36 27.71 -8.86 17.65
N LYS A 37 28.66 -9.12 18.55
CA LYS A 37 29.50 -8.09 19.20
C LYS A 37 30.66 -7.61 18.32
N THR A 38 30.89 -8.25 17.17
CA THR A 38 31.98 -7.91 16.25
C THR A 38 31.60 -6.79 15.26
N LEU A 39 30.30 -6.48 15.14
CA LEU A 39 29.83 -5.42 14.27
C LEU A 39 30.29 -4.03 14.72
N ALA A 40 30.63 -3.20 13.73
CA ALA A 40 30.92 -1.79 13.97
C ALA A 40 29.76 -1.10 14.72
N PRO A 41 30.03 -0.20 15.68
CA PRO A 41 28.99 0.42 16.52
C PRO A 41 27.84 1.07 15.74
N ASN A 42 28.15 1.68 14.59
CA ASN A 42 27.15 2.31 13.73
C ASN A 42 26.26 1.30 13.00
N ALA A 43 26.80 0.14 12.62
CA ALA A 43 26.05 -0.92 11.96
C ALA A 43 25.12 -1.62 12.96
N SER A 44 25.59 -1.91 14.18
CA SER A 44 24.77 -2.45 15.27
C SER A 44 23.59 -1.54 15.62
N LYS A 45 23.81 -0.21 15.70
CA LYS A 45 22.71 0.76 15.91
C LYS A 45 21.67 0.75 14.78
N LYS A 46 22.11 0.62 13.51
CA LYS A 46 21.20 0.53 12.36
C LYS A 46 20.41 -0.78 12.37
N ALA A 47 21.06 -1.91 12.62
CA ALA A 47 20.43 -3.22 12.74
C ALA A 47 19.35 -3.23 13.84
N SER A 48 19.65 -2.61 14.99
CA SER A 48 18.71 -2.47 16.11
C SER A 48 17.43 -1.72 15.73
N LYS A 49 17.58 -0.58 15.02
CA LYS A 49 16.43 0.21 14.54
C LYS A 49 15.59 -0.55 13.51
N ILE A 50 16.25 -1.30 12.61
CA ILE A 50 15.55 -2.13 11.62
C ILE A 50 14.78 -3.25 12.33
N LEU A 51 15.39 -3.91 13.31
CA LEU A 51 14.74 -4.95 14.10
C LEU A 51 13.52 -4.42 14.86
N GLU A 52 13.62 -3.22 15.46
CA GLU A 52 12.50 -2.55 16.12
C GLU A 52 11.35 -2.28 15.13
N THR A 53 11.69 -1.81 13.93
CA THR A 53 10.72 -1.57 12.85
C THR A 53 10.03 -2.87 12.41
N LEU A 54 10.78 -3.96 12.25
CA LEU A 54 10.24 -5.27 11.85
C LEU A 54 9.39 -5.93 12.95
N ARG A 55 9.64 -5.60 14.22
CA ARG A 55 8.82 -6.05 15.36
C ARG A 55 7.53 -5.24 15.51
N SER A 56 7.47 -4.04 14.96
CA SER A 56 6.27 -3.20 15.04
C SER A 56 5.13 -3.81 14.24
N ARG A 57 4.10 -4.24 14.95
CA ARG A 57 2.83 -4.74 14.40
C ARG A 57 2.20 -3.72 13.45
N SER A 58 2.23 -2.44 13.82
CA SER A 58 1.68 -1.34 13.01
C SER A 58 2.41 -1.18 11.69
N VAL A 59 3.74 -1.34 11.67
CA VAL A 59 4.53 -1.26 10.43
C VAL A 59 4.23 -2.45 9.52
N CYS A 60 4.14 -3.66 10.09
CA CYS A 60 3.77 -4.85 9.33
C CYS A 60 2.40 -4.70 8.68
N LEU A 61 1.38 -4.28 9.45
CA LEU A 61 0.03 -4.01 8.96
C LEU A 61 0.02 -2.93 7.88
N TYR A 62 0.78 -1.84 8.08
CA TYR A 62 0.90 -0.78 7.08
C TYR A 62 1.46 -1.30 5.76
N ILE A 63 2.50 -2.14 5.80
CA ILE A 63 3.11 -2.74 4.59
C ILE A 63 2.14 -3.71 3.91
N MET A 64 1.37 -4.50 4.67
CA MET A 64 0.31 -5.36 4.12
C MET A 64 -0.77 -4.54 3.40
N PHE A 65 -1.25 -3.47 4.04
CA PHE A 65 -2.22 -2.55 3.45
C PHE A 65 -1.66 -1.83 2.21
N LEU A 66 -0.39 -1.43 2.25
CA LEU A 66 0.26 -0.76 1.14
C LEU A 66 0.48 -1.71 -0.05
N SER A 67 0.90 -2.95 0.21
CA SER A 67 1.06 -4.00 -0.81
C SER A 67 -0.26 -4.30 -1.52
N TYR A 68 -1.38 -4.22 -0.79
CA TYR A 68 -2.71 -4.30 -1.37
C TYR A 68 -3.08 -3.04 -2.18
N THR A 69 -2.90 -1.86 -1.59
CA THR A 69 -3.35 -0.58 -2.17
C THR A 69 -2.59 -0.21 -3.43
N ILE A 70 -1.29 -0.53 -3.51
CA ILE A 70 -0.46 -0.17 -4.65
C ILE A 70 -0.93 -0.82 -5.96
N LYS A 71 -1.56 -2.00 -5.88
CA LYS A 71 -2.12 -2.71 -7.04
C LYS A 71 -3.23 -1.93 -7.74
N LEU A 72 -3.89 -1.01 -7.03
CA LEU A 72 -4.88 -0.09 -7.62
C LEU A 72 -4.24 0.83 -8.65
N PHE A 73 -2.99 1.22 -8.41
CA PHE A 73 -2.27 2.16 -9.25
C PHE A 73 -1.63 1.49 -10.47
N ASP A 74 -1.44 0.17 -10.50
CA ASP A 74 -0.73 -0.50 -11.59
C ASP A 74 -1.36 -0.24 -12.97
N SER A 75 -2.69 -0.31 -13.07
CA SER A 75 -3.39 -0.05 -14.33
C SER A 75 -3.30 1.43 -14.75
N PHE A 76 -3.40 2.35 -13.79
CA PHE A 76 -3.24 3.78 -14.01
C PHE A 76 -1.80 4.13 -14.45
N LEU A 77 -0.82 3.62 -13.72
CA LEU A 77 0.60 3.84 -13.96
C LEU A 77 1.04 3.24 -15.30
N THR A 78 0.52 2.07 -15.68
CA THR A 78 0.84 1.43 -16.98
C THR A 78 0.39 2.30 -18.16
N VAL A 79 -0.75 2.98 -18.07
CA VAL A 79 -1.21 3.93 -19.10
C VAL A 79 -0.35 5.19 -19.10
N ASN A 80 0.01 5.69 -17.91
CA ASN A 80 0.75 6.94 -17.75
C ASN A 80 2.26 6.82 -18.04
N GLN A 81 2.83 5.64 -17.87
CA GLN A 81 4.25 5.34 -18.10
C GLN A 81 4.50 4.70 -19.47
N SER A 82 3.50 4.63 -20.35
CA SER A 82 3.71 4.08 -21.68
C SER A 82 4.42 5.07 -22.59
N ASP A 83 5.26 4.55 -23.49
CA ASP A 83 6.09 5.37 -24.39
C ASP A 83 5.28 6.27 -25.35
N SER A 84 4.01 5.93 -25.60
CA SER A 84 3.11 6.77 -26.40
C SER A 84 2.21 7.66 -25.53
N PRO A 85 2.04 8.95 -25.88
CA PRO A 85 1.13 9.85 -25.18
C PRO A 85 -0.31 9.41 -25.39
N LYS A 86 -0.95 8.91 -24.33
CA LYS A 86 -2.35 8.43 -24.33
C LYS A 86 -3.27 9.41 -23.58
N ALA A 87 -3.19 10.70 -23.90
CA ALA A 87 -3.99 11.74 -23.25
C ALA A 87 -5.50 11.44 -23.28
N HIS A 88 -6.01 10.88 -24.37
CA HIS A 88 -7.40 10.44 -24.51
C HIS A 88 -7.81 9.31 -23.54
N LYS A 89 -6.86 8.53 -23.01
CA LYS A 89 -7.10 7.50 -21.99
C LYS A 89 -6.88 8.00 -20.56
N MET A 90 -6.25 9.16 -20.39
CA MET A 90 -5.90 9.73 -19.09
C MET A 90 -7.15 9.94 -18.24
N GLN A 91 -8.13 10.65 -18.76
CA GLN A 91 -9.36 10.99 -18.04
C GLN A 91 -10.09 9.72 -17.56
N ASN A 92 -10.22 8.73 -18.44
CA ASN A 92 -10.85 7.45 -18.11
C ASN A 92 -10.05 6.67 -17.05
N SER A 93 -8.72 6.72 -17.11
CA SER A 93 -7.85 6.06 -16.14
C SER A 93 -7.93 6.72 -14.76
N CYS A 94 -7.98 8.06 -14.68
CA CYS A 94 -8.22 8.80 -13.44
C CYS A 94 -9.59 8.46 -12.83
N ARG A 95 -10.66 8.51 -13.65
CA ARG A 95 -12.02 8.17 -13.23
C ARG A 95 -12.10 6.75 -12.67
N LYS A 96 -11.45 5.81 -13.33
CA LYS A 96 -11.35 4.41 -12.87
C LYS A 96 -10.62 4.32 -11.53
N LEU A 97 -9.45 4.94 -11.39
CA LEU A 97 -8.69 4.92 -10.13
C LEU A 97 -9.49 5.53 -8.96
N ILE A 98 -10.17 6.66 -9.18
CA ILE A 98 -11.02 7.29 -8.17
C ILE A 98 -12.16 6.34 -7.76
N ARG A 99 -12.83 5.70 -8.73
CA ARG A 99 -13.85 4.69 -8.46
C ARG A 99 -13.26 3.55 -7.61
N ASP A 100 -12.15 2.98 -8.04
CA ASP A 100 -11.51 1.82 -7.40
C ASP A 100 -11.06 2.12 -5.96
N ILE A 101 -10.66 3.36 -5.67
CA ILE A 101 -10.35 3.84 -4.31
C ILE A 101 -11.64 4.05 -3.50
N ARG A 102 -12.65 4.75 -4.05
CA ARG A 102 -13.89 5.10 -3.31
C ARG A 102 -14.68 3.88 -2.87
N VAL A 103 -14.82 2.87 -3.71
CA VAL A 103 -15.59 1.64 -3.37
C VAL A 103 -15.03 0.88 -2.16
N ARG A 104 -13.80 1.18 -1.73
CA ARG A 104 -13.16 0.53 -0.58
C ARG A 104 -13.64 1.07 0.76
N PHE A 105 -14.04 2.35 0.81
CA PHE A 105 -14.36 3.03 2.06
C PHE A 105 -15.71 3.77 2.04
N VAL A 106 -16.34 3.92 0.87
CA VAL A 106 -17.67 4.54 0.71
C VAL A 106 -18.74 3.46 0.54
N VAL A 107 -19.90 3.64 1.18
CA VAL A 107 -21.03 2.70 1.09
C VAL A 107 -21.66 2.68 -0.31
N PRO A 108 -22.13 1.53 -0.82
CA PRO A 108 -22.79 1.44 -2.13
C PRO A 108 -23.98 2.40 -2.30
N ALA A 109 -24.74 2.64 -1.22
CA ALA A 109 -25.91 3.52 -1.23
C ALA A 109 -25.56 4.99 -1.60
N ALA A 110 -24.34 5.44 -1.29
CA ALA A 110 -23.89 6.80 -1.59
C ALA A 110 -23.65 7.04 -3.09
N PHE A 111 -23.56 5.98 -3.90
CA PHE A 111 -23.41 6.05 -5.36
C PHE A 111 -24.76 6.07 -6.11
N GLY A 112 -25.89 6.04 -5.39
CA GLY A 112 -27.22 5.98 -5.98
C GLY A 112 -27.63 7.25 -6.74
N GLY A 113 -28.55 7.08 -7.71
CA GLY A 113 -29.23 8.18 -8.40
C GLY A 113 -28.53 8.76 -9.63
N GLY A 114 -27.67 7.99 -10.31
CA GLY A 114 -26.98 8.45 -11.53
C GLY A 114 -25.92 9.53 -11.29
N LYS A 115 -25.58 9.80 -10.02
CA LYS A 115 -24.53 10.76 -9.65
C LYS A 115 -23.18 10.30 -10.21
N VAL A 116 -22.44 11.25 -10.75
CA VAL A 116 -21.06 11.00 -11.17
C VAL A 116 -20.27 10.57 -9.94
N ILE A 117 -19.47 9.53 -10.07
CA ILE A 117 -18.69 8.96 -8.96
C ILE A 117 -17.79 9.99 -8.29
N GLU A 118 -17.44 11.06 -9.00
CA GLU A 118 -16.63 12.20 -8.53
C GLU A 118 -17.38 13.06 -7.50
N ASP A 119 -18.72 13.12 -7.59
CA ASP A 119 -19.58 14.01 -6.80
C ASP A 119 -20.13 13.36 -5.52
N VAL A 120 -19.73 12.12 -5.23
CA VAL A 120 -20.09 11.46 -3.97
C VAL A 120 -19.46 12.22 -2.81
N ASP A 121 -20.27 12.63 -1.85
CA ASP A 121 -19.82 13.24 -0.60
C ASP A 121 -19.17 12.18 0.30
N TYR A 122 -17.87 11.98 0.11
CA TYR A 122 -17.05 11.06 0.91
C TYR A 122 -16.60 11.66 2.26
N LYS A 123 -16.97 12.91 2.57
CA LYS A 123 -16.65 13.55 3.85
C LYS A 123 -17.73 13.31 4.89
N SER A 124 -18.97 13.10 4.45
CA SER A 124 -20.07 12.70 5.31
C SER A 124 -19.84 11.30 5.87
N LYS A 125 -19.85 11.18 7.22
CA LYS A 125 -19.71 9.89 7.93
C LYS A 125 -20.80 8.89 7.55
N TYR A 126 -21.99 9.36 7.14
CA TYR A 126 -23.10 8.50 6.71
C TYR A 126 -22.81 7.78 5.38
N ASN A 127 -21.89 8.32 4.58
CA ASN A 127 -21.48 7.72 3.32
C ASN A 127 -20.24 6.82 3.48
N LEU A 128 -19.66 6.73 4.68
CA LEU A 128 -18.50 5.91 4.97
C LEU A 128 -18.92 4.52 5.44
N LYS A 129 -18.15 3.51 5.03
CA LYS A 129 -18.29 2.15 5.54
C LYS A 129 -17.86 2.10 7.01
N HIS A 130 -18.46 1.18 7.76
CA HIS A 130 -17.95 0.82 9.08
C HIS A 130 -16.60 0.09 8.95
N ASP A 131 -15.80 0.09 10.02
CA ASP A 131 -14.44 -0.48 10.02
C ASP A 131 -14.38 -1.93 9.51
N LYS A 132 -15.39 -2.75 9.84
CA LYS A 132 -15.52 -4.14 9.40
C LYS A 132 -15.75 -4.28 7.89
N ASP A 133 -16.35 -3.27 7.27
CA ASP A 133 -16.71 -3.25 5.86
C ASP A 133 -15.63 -2.57 4.99
N LEU A 134 -14.60 -1.98 5.60
CA LEU A 134 -13.48 -1.37 4.90
C LEU A 134 -12.68 -2.41 4.13
N ILE A 135 -12.50 -2.19 2.83
CA ILE A 135 -11.75 -3.12 1.98
C ILE A 135 -10.26 -2.76 2.02
N ILE A 136 -9.54 -3.32 2.98
CA ILE A 136 -8.11 -3.06 3.27
C ILE A 136 -7.15 -4.16 2.80
N GLY A 137 -7.69 -5.18 2.10
CA GLY A 137 -6.95 -6.36 1.67
C GLY A 137 -7.01 -7.49 2.70
N GLU A 138 -7.03 -8.72 2.20
CA GLU A 138 -7.23 -9.93 3.01
C GLU A 138 -6.15 -10.11 4.08
N MET A 139 -4.87 -9.99 3.68
CA MET A 139 -3.75 -10.11 4.62
C MET A 139 -3.86 -9.12 5.78
N SER A 140 -4.21 -7.87 5.50
CA SER A 140 -4.39 -6.82 6.53
C SER A 140 -5.55 -7.16 7.47
N ARG A 141 -6.66 -7.68 6.92
CA ARG A 141 -7.86 -8.03 7.69
C ARG A 141 -7.61 -9.20 8.63
N VAL A 142 -7.07 -10.30 8.09
CA VAL A 142 -6.66 -11.47 8.88
C VAL A 142 -5.66 -11.07 9.97
N PHE A 143 -4.72 -10.17 9.65
CA PHE A 143 -3.75 -9.68 10.63
C PHE A 143 -4.37 -8.81 11.74
N ILE A 144 -5.46 -8.08 11.48
CA ILE A 144 -6.17 -7.33 12.54
C ILE A 144 -6.98 -8.29 13.43
N GLU A 145 -7.59 -9.31 12.83
CA GLU A 145 -8.42 -10.30 13.53
C GLU A 145 -7.58 -11.26 14.40
N ASN A 146 -6.41 -11.67 13.93
CA ASN A 146 -5.47 -12.50 14.66
C ASN A 146 -4.75 -11.68 15.74
N LYS A 147 -5.37 -11.48 16.90
CA LYS A 147 -4.79 -10.74 18.04
C LYS A 147 -3.51 -11.36 18.63
N GLU A 148 -3.11 -12.56 18.22
CA GLU A 148 -1.94 -13.26 18.76
C GLU A 148 -0.84 -13.43 17.70
N ILE A 149 0.20 -12.59 17.77
CA ILE A 149 1.65 -12.90 17.67
C ILE A 149 2.39 -11.76 18.37
#